data_AF-A0A413K0U7-F1
#
_entry.id   AF-A0A413K0U7-F1
#
_cell.length_a   1.000
_cell.length_b   1.000
_cell.length_c   1.000
_cell.angle_alpha   90.00
_cell.angle_beta   90.00
_cell.angle_gamma   90.00
#
_symmetry.space_group_name_H-M   'P 1'
#
loop_
_entity.id
_entity.type
_entity.pdbx_description
1 polymer ?
#
loop_
_entity_poly.entity_id
_entity_poly.type
_entity_poly.pdbx_seq_one_letter_code
_entity_poly.pdbx_strand_id
1 'polypeptide(L)'
;MSNKIYPIGIQNFEKIRKEGFFYIDKTALVYQMVKTGSYYFLSRPRRFGKSLLVSTLEAYFQGKKELFEGLAMEKLEKEWIKHPILHLDLNIASNPQLSSSASFLRLNVLS
;
A
#
# COMPACT_ATOMS: atom_id res chain seq x y z
N MET A 1 15.70 -22.18 12.56
CA MET A 1 15.55 -21.24 11.44
C MET A 1 14.06 -20.96 11.27
N SER A 2 13.62 -19.71 11.34
CA SER A 2 12.21 -19.35 11.16
C SER A 2 11.80 -19.63 9.72
N ASN A 3 10.87 -20.57 9.53
CA ASN A 3 10.38 -20.99 8.21
C ASN A 3 9.40 -19.93 7.68
N LYS A 4 9.92 -18.75 7.30
CA LYS A 4 9.09 -17.66 6.77
C LYS A 4 8.60 -18.04 5.37
N ILE A 5 7.28 -18.00 5.19
CA ILE A 5 6.63 -18.31 3.92
C ILE A 5 6.80 -17.12 2.97
N TYR A 6 7.13 -17.38 1.71
CA TYR A 6 7.15 -16.34 0.68
C TYR A 6 5.72 -15.93 0.30
N PRO A 7 5.40 -14.63 0.25
CA PRO A 7 4.05 -14.13 -0.04
C PRO A 7 3.73 -14.19 -1.55
N ILE A 8 3.71 -15.39 -2.13
CA ILE A 8 3.43 -15.57 -3.57
C ILE A 8 1.99 -15.15 -3.86
N GLY A 9 1.82 -14.16 -4.75
CA GLY A 9 0.50 -13.64 -5.12
C GLY A 9 -0.14 -12.69 -4.10
N ILE A 10 0.47 -12.48 -2.94
CA ILE A 10 -0.04 -11.54 -1.93
C ILE A 10 0.56 -10.16 -2.18
N GLN A 11 -0.30 -9.16 -2.30
CA GLN A 11 0.09 -7.76 -2.56
C GLN A 11 -0.43 -6.79 -1.49
N ASN A 12 -0.95 -7.31 -0.37
CA ASN A 12 -1.44 -6.52 0.74
C ASN A 12 -0.36 -6.50 1.83
N PHE A 13 0.13 -5.31 2.16
CA PHE A 13 1.19 -5.10 3.14
C PHE A 13 0.76 -5.56 4.54
N GLU A 14 -0.43 -5.17 4.98
CA GLU A 14 -0.97 -5.55 6.28
C GLU A 14 -1.06 -7.07 6.45
N LYS A 15 -1.56 -7.77 5.43
CA LYS A 15 -1.62 -9.24 5.40
C LYS A 15 -0.23 -9.85 5.55
N ILE A 16 0.75 -9.34 4.80
CA ILE A 16 2.14 -9.81 4.87
C ILE A 16 2.71 -9.65 6.28
N ARG A 17 2.46 -8.51 6.93
CA ARG A 17 2.97 -8.21 8.28
C ARG A 17 2.26 -9.05 9.35
N LYS A 18 0.93 -9.16 9.31
CA LYS A 18 0.14 -9.90 10.31
C LYS A 18 0.27 -11.41 10.22
N GLU A 19 0.34 -11.97 9.01
CA GLU A 19 0.41 -13.42 8.80
C GLU A 19 1.86 -13.96 8.78
N GLY A 20 2.85 -13.13 9.16
CA GLY A 20 4.23 -13.57 9.33
C GLY A 20 4.97 -13.94 8.04
N PHE A 21 4.50 -13.45 6.90
CA PHE A 21 5.17 -13.69 5.61
C PHE A 21 6.53 -12.99 5.53
N PHE A 22 7.37 -13.49 4.63
CA PHE A 22 8.63 -12.84 4.30
C PHE A 22 8.37 -11.49 3.60
N TYR A 23 8.85 -10.40 4.19
CA TYR A 23 8.78 -9.06 3.63
C TYR A 23 10.19 -8.51 3.43
N ILE A 24 10.47 -7.98 2.24
CA ILE A 24 11.71 -7.25 1.97
C ILE A 24 11.47 -5.79 2.35
N ASP A 25 12.17 -5.33 3.37
CA ASP A 25 12.02 -3.97 3.87
C ASP A 25 12.52 -2.94 2.84
N LYS A 26 11.59 -2.15 2.31
CA LYS A 26 11.84 -0.97 1.47
C LYS A 26 11.27 0.30 2.09
N THR A 27 10.93 0.27 3.37
CA THR A 27 10.18 1.34 4.01
C THR A 27 11.01 2.62 4.23
N ALA A 28 12.34 2.53 4.22
CA ALA A 28 13.21 3.71 4.12
C ALA A 28 13.01 4.48 2.80
N LEU A 29 12.84 3.77 1.68
CA LEU A 29 12.54 4.40 0.38
C LEU A 29 11.15 5.02 0.42
N VAL A 30 10.16 4.34 1.01
CA VAL A 30 8.82 4.90 1.23
C VAL A 30 8.89 6.21 2.01
N TYR A 31 9.68 6.25 3.08
CA TYR A 31 9.90 7.48 3.87
C TYR A 31 10.50 8.62 3.03
N GLN A 32 11.53 8.33 2.24
CA GLN A 32 12.10 9.33 1.34
C GLN A 32 11.07 9.83 0.33
N MET A 33 10.26 8.93 -0.24
CA MET A 33 9.23 9.29 -1.20
C MET A 33 8.22 10.28 -0.60
N VAL A 34 7.69 9.99 0.58
CA VAL A 34 6.67 10.84 1.21
C VAL A 34 7.20 12.19 1.69
N LYS A 35 8.51 12.32 1.97
CA LYS A 35 9.12 13.58 2.43
C LYS A 35 9.70 14.45 1.31
N THR A 36 9.97 13.89 0.13
CA THR A 36 10.69 14.61 -0.95
C THR A 36 9.87 14.82 -2.22
N GLY A 37 8.92 13.93 -2.52
CA GLY A 37 8.20 13.97 -3.79
C GLY A 37 6.86 14.67 -3.71
N SER A 38 6.50 15.32 -4.81
CA SER A 38 5.14 15.85 -5.02
C SER A 38 4.26 14.87 -5.80
N TYR A 39 4.79 14.23 -6.84
CA TYR A 39 4.05 13.30 -7.69
C TYR A 39 4.94 12.12 -8.13
N TYR A 40 4.43 10.89 -7.96
CA TYR A 40 5.11 9.66 -8.38
C TYR A 40 4.30 8.89 -9.41
N PHE A 41 4.87 8.69 -10.59
CA PHE A 41 4.30 7.81 -11.60
C PHE A 41 4.95 6.42 -11.52
N LEU A 42 4.17 5.41 -11.17
CA LEU A 42 4.63 4.01 -11.12
C LEU A 42 4.46 3.34 -12.50
N SER A 43 5.40 3.54 -13.44
CA SER A 43 5.38 2.98 -14.81
C SER A 43 5.59 1.45 -14.93
N ARG A 44 4.96 0.75 -15.89
CA ARG A 44 4.89 -0.73 -15.97
C ARG A 44 6.25 -1.41 -16.30
N PRO A 45 6.81 -2.15 -15.33
CA PRO A 45 7.03 -3.59 -15.55
C PRO A 45 6.04 -4.44 -14.76
N ARG A 46 5.58 -5.56 -15.34
CA ARG A 46 4.67 -6.51 -14.69
C ARG A 46 5.36 -7.16 -13.49
N ARG A 47 4.64 -7.34 -12.36
CA ARG A 47 5.13 -7.95 -11.11
C ARG A 47 6.24 -7.16 -10.39
N PHE A 48 6.40 -5.88 -10.67
CA PHE A 48 7.38 -5.02 -9.99
C PHE A 48 7.04 -4.70 -8.51
N GLY A 49 5.88 -5.15 -8.00
CA GLY A 49 5.47 -4.90 -6.62
C GLY A 49 4.80 -3.54 -6.38
N LYS A 50 4.21 -2.94 -7.43
CA LYS A 50 3.47 -1.67 -7.32
C LYS A 50 2.32 -1.75 -6.33
N SER A 51 1.51 -2.81 -6.42
CA SER A 51 0.36 -3.00 -5.53
C SER A 51 0.80 -3.13 -4.08
N LEU A 52 1.88 -3.89 -3.81
CA LEU A 52 2.48 -3.95 -2.48
C LEU A 52 2.96 -2.58 -1.99
N LEU A 53 3.65 -1.81 -2.83
CA LEU A 53 4.11 -0.46 -2.49
C LEU A 53 2.94 0.47 -2.15
N VAL A 54 1.88 0.47 -2.95
CA VAL A 54 0.66 1.26 -2.71
C VAL A 54 0.00 0.84 -1.39
N SER A 55 -0.10 -0.47 -1.13
CA SER A 55 -0.64 -0.98 0.15
C SER A 55 0.24 -0.60 1.35
N THR A 56 1.57 -0.53 1.18
CA THR A 56 2.48 -0.02 2.23
C THR A 56 2.27 1.47 2.48
N LEU A 57 2.13 2.29 1.42
CA LEU A 57 1.81 3.72 1.54
C LEU A 57 0.45 3.93 2.20
N GLU A 58 -0.55 3.12 1.85
CA GLU A 58 -1.87 3.16 2.47
C GLU A 58 -1.79 2.92 3.98
N ALA A 59 -1.09 1.85 4.40
CA ALA A 59 -0.90 1.56 5.82
C ALA A 59 -0.15 2.68 6.56
N TYR A 60 0.85 3.29 5.90
CA TYR A 60 1.58 4.43 6.44
C TYR A 60 0.66 5.65 6.66
N PHE A 61 -0.08 6.05 5.63
CA PHE A 61 -0.97 7.22 5.71
C PHE A 61 -2.18 6.98 6.62
N GLN A 62 -2.60 5.73 6.85
CA GLN A 62 -3.57 5.37 7.90
C GLN A 62 -3.00 5.40 9.32
N GLY A 63 -1.70 5.64 9.48
CA GLY A 63 -1.03 5.67 10.78
C GLY A 63 -0.94 4.30 11.48
N LYS A 64 -0.93 3.20 10.73
CA LYS A 64 -0.84 1.82 11.25
C LYS A 64 0.58 1.46 11.69
N LYS A 65 1.09 2.18 12.70
CA LYS A 65 2.47 2.09 13.21
C LYS A 65 2.91 0.65 13.52
N GLU A 66 2.03 -0.16 14.08
CA GLU A 66 2.27 -1.54 14.46
C GLU A 66 2.73 -2.43 13.28
N LEU A 67 2.31 -2.11 12.06
CA LEU A 67 2.73 -2.85 10.87
C LEU A 67 4.19 -2.59 10.49
N PHE A 68 4.78 -1.51 11.00
CA PHE A 68 6.14 -1.09 10.68
C PHE A 68 7.17 -1.49 11.73
N GLU A 69 6.77 -2.18 12.80
CA GLU A 69 7.69 -2.68 13.83
C GLU A 69 8.79 -3.56 13.21
N GLY A 70 10.05 -3.27 13.57
CA GLY A 70 11.24 -3.93 13.05
C GLY A 70 11.61 -3.55 11.62
N LEU A 71 10.94 -2.57 11.00
CA LEU A 71 11.28 -2.02 9.69
C LEU A 71 11.98 -0.66 9.83
N ALA A 72 12.69 -0.22 8.79
CA ALA A 72 13.40 1.05 8.79
C ALA A 72 12.50 2.25 9.13
N MET A 73 11.26 2.24 8.67
CA MET A 73 10.32 3.34 8.89
C MET A 73 9.92 3.55 10.34
N GLU A 74 9.97 2.51 11.19
CA GLU A 74 9.74 2.65 12.64
C GLU A 74 10.66 3.69 13.28
N LYS A 75 11.92 3.75 12.83
CA LYS A 75 12.93 4.67 13.36
C LYS A 75 12.88 6.04 12.69
N LEU A 76 12.40 6.11 11.45
CA LEU A 76 12.40 7.32 10.63
C LEU A 76 11.15 8.19 10.88
N GLU A 77 9.98 7.57 11.02
CA GLU A 77 8.72 8.28 11.25
C GLU A 77 8.41 8.40 12.75
N LYS A 78 8.16 9.63 13.21
CA LYS A 78 7.95 9.96 14.63
C LYS A 78 6.52 10.40 14.93
N GLU A 79 5.85 11.03 13.98
CA GLU A 79 4.57 11.70 14.22
C GLU A 79 3.37 10.81 13.91
N TRP A 80 3.50 9.88 12.95
CA TRP A 80 2.44 8.92 12.58
C TRP A 80 1.06 9.57 12.37
N ILE A 81 1.07 10.70 11.65
CA ILE A 81 -0.14 11.46 11.32
C ILE A 81 -1.04 10.62 10.42
N LYS A 82 -2.34 10.60 10.75
CA LYS A 82 -3.35 9.97 9.90
C LYS A 82 -3.83 10.93 8.84
N HIS A 83 -3.92 10.45 7.61
CA HIS A 83 -4.40 11.18 6.45
C HIS A 83 -5.61 10.45 5.85
N PRO A 84 -6.65 11.18 5.41
CA PRO A 84 -7.75 10.57 4.68
C PRO A 84 -7.22 10.03 3.35
N ILE A 85 -7.56 8.78 3.04
CA ILE A 85 -7.14 8.10 1.82
C ILE A 85 -8.29 8.01 0.83
N LEU A 86 -8.03 8.42 -0.41
CA LEU A 86 -8.94 8.27 -1.54
C LEU A 86 -8.42 7.17 -2.46
N HIS A 87 -9.17 6.07 -2.56
CA HIS A 87 -8.89 5.00 -3.50
C HIS A 87 -9.74 5.18 -4.76
N LEU A 88 -9.09 5.43 -5.91
CA LEU A 88 -9.75 5.57 -7.21
C LEU A 88 -9.39 4.36 -8.09
N ASP A 89 -10.38 3.51 -8.38
CA ASP A 89 -10.23 2.42 -9.33
C ASP A 89 -10.87 2.82 -10.67
N LEU A 90 -10.05 2.88 -11.73
CA LEU A 90 -10.45 3.29 -13.08
C LEU A 90 -10.47 2.11 -14.06
N ASN A 91 -10.46 0.86 -13.59
CA ASN A 91 -10.58 -0.34 -14.45
C ASN A 91 -11.93 -0.44 -15.20
N ILE A 92 -12.79 0.57 -15.08
CA ILE A 92 -14.15 0.65 -15.61
C ILE A 92 -14.16 0.80 -17.15
N ALA A 93 -13.15 1.44 -17.75
CA ALA A 93 -13.16 1.78 -19.18
C ALA A 93 -13.10 0.57 -20.15
N SER A 94 -12.88 -0.64 -19.66
CA SER A 94 -12.81 -1.86 -20.47
C SER A 94 -14.03 -2.77 -20.41
N ASN A 95 -15.08 -2.45 -19.63
CA ASN A 95 -16.23 -3.35 -19.48
C ASN A 95 -17.61 -2.64 -19.68
N PRO A 96 -18.19 -2.70 -20.89
CA PRO A 96 -19.44 -1.99 -21.24
C PRO A 96 -20.68 -2.39 -20.45
N GLN A 97 -20.67 -3.55 -19.77
CA GLN A 97 -21.85 -4.14 -19.09
C GLN A 97 -22.08 -3.57 -17.67
N LEU A 98 -21.14 -2.78 -17.12
CA LEU A 98 -21.20 -2.28 -15.74
C LEU A 98 -21.73 -0.83 -15.63
N SER A 99 -22.23 -0.25 -16.71
CA SER A 99 -22.63 1.17 -16.76
C SER A 99 -24.01 1.47 -16.13
N SER A 100 -24.86 0.47 -15.84
CA SER A 100 -26.27 0.72 -15.50
C SER A 100 -26.64 0.65 -14.01
N SER A 101 -25.74 0.32 -13.09
CA SER A 101 -26.07 0.34 -11.65
C SER A 101 -25.32 1.48 -10.97
N ALA A 102 -26.06 2.45 -10.44
CA ALA A 102 -25.57 3.72 -9.89
C ALA A 102 -24.82 3.56 -8.56
N SER A 103 -23.73 2.77 -8.50
CA SER A 103 -22.98 2.52 -7.26
C SER A 103 -21.52 2.12 -7.49
N PHE A 104 -20.76 2.76 -8.40
CA PHE A 104 -19.42 2.25 -8.74
C PHE A 104 -18.25 3.22 -8.64
N LEU A 105 -18.47 4.47 -8.25
CA LEU A 105 -17.43 5.27 -7.59
C LEU A 105 -17.52 4.98 -6.08
N ARG A 106 -16.87 3.91 -5.62
CA ARG A 106 -16.64 3.76 -4.17
C ARG A 106 -15.54 4.74 -3.77
N LEU A 107 -15.92 5.99 -3.54
CA LEU A 107 -15.12 6.93 -2.77
C LEU A 107 -15.17 6.46 -1.31
N ASN A 108 -14.37 5.45 -0.98
CA ASN A 108 -14.18 5.07 0.41
C ASN A 108 -13.18 6.07 1.00
N VAL A 109 -13.69 7.07 1.72
CA VAL A 109 -12.86 7.84 2.64
C VAL A 109 -12.57 6.93 3.81
N LEU A 110 -11.35 6.41 3.89
CA LEU A 110 -10.90 5.65 5.06
C LEU A 110 -10.44 6.69 6.10
N SER A 111 -11.24 6.85 7.16
CA SER A 111 -10.98 7.72 8.32
C SER A 111 -10.13 7.02 9.39
#